data_AF-A0A943GIH6-F1
#
_entry.id   AF-A0A943GIH6-F1
#
_cell.length_a   1.000
_cell.length_b   1.000
_cell.length_c   1.000
_cell.angle_alpha   90.00
_cell.angle_beta   90.00
_cell.angle_gamma   90.00
#
_symmetry.space_group_name_H-M   'P 1'
#
loop_
_entity.id
_entity.type
_entity.pdbx_description
1 polymer ?
#
loop_
_entity_poly.entity_id
_entity_poly.type
_entity_poly.pdbx_seq_one_letter_code
_entity_poly.pdbx_strand_id
1 'polypeptide(L)'
;MSLDMEKYIKVRKAQAEGVRTVEELKEKSDIVIDNDTEIQEIEKILQNACKCKNVSVSEVVSAVKNGADTFEKVAETTGAGTACGRCKEIILNIIENKR
;
A
#
# COMPACT_ATOMS: atom_id res chain seq x y z
N MET A 1 -2.29 17.01 6.04
CA MET A 1 -2.85 15.74 5.55
C MET A 1 -4.28 16.06 5.17
N SER A 2 -4.61 15.96 3.88
CA SER A 2 -5.92 16.40 3.36
C SER A 2 -7.02 15.36 3.53
N LEU A 3 -6.62 14.12 3.86
CA LEU A 3 -7.51 13.02 4.20
C LEU A 3 -7.59 12.88 5.72
N ASP A 4 -8.79 12.75 6.26
CA ASP A 4 -8.99 12.47 7.68
C ASP A 4 -8.47 11.07 8.06
N MET A 5 -8.35 10.84 9.38
CA MET A 5 -7.76 9.62 9.89
C MET A 5 -8.63 8.37 9.64
N GLU A 6 -9.95 8.51 9.62
CA GLU A 6 -10.86 7.38 9.36
C GLU A 6 -10.68 6.90 7.91
N LYS A 7 -10.76 7.82 6.95
CA LYS A 7 -10.52 7.52 5.52
C LYS A 7 -9.14 6.93 5.30
N TYR A 8 -8.09 7.48 5.93
CA TYR A 8 -6.73 6.93 5.83
C TYR A 8 -6.66 5.46 6.29
N ILE A 9 -7.31 5.12 7.40
CA ILE A 9 -7.35 3.75 7.92
C ILE A 9 -8.09 2.83 6.94
N LYS A 10 -9.25 3.26 6.40
CA LYS A 10 -10.00 2.49 5.39
C LYS A 10 -9.16 2.20 4.16
N VAL A 11 -8.45 3.20 3.63
CA VAL A 11 -7.54 3.02 2.48
C VAL A 11 -6.45 2.00 2.79
N ARG A 12 -5.79 2.10 3.95
CA ARG A 12 -4.70 1.17 4.33
C ARG A 12 -5.19 -0.26 4.55
N LYS A 13 -6.39 -0.43 5.11
CA LYS A 13 -7.01 -1.75 5.27
C LYS A 13 -7.31 -2.36 3.90
N ALA A 14 -7.97 -1.61 3.01
CA ALA A 14 -8.27 -2.07 1.66
C ALA A 14 -6.99 -2.39 0.86
N GLN A 15 -5.92 -1.60 1.04
CA GLN A 15 -4.63 -1.85 0.42
C GLN A 15 -4.01 -3.19 0.88
N ALA A 16 -4.15 -3.55 2.16
CA ALA A 16 -3.71 -4.86 2.65
C ALA A 16 -4.51 -6.02 2.02
N GLU A 17 -5.76 -5.77 1.65
CA GLU A 17 -6.65 -6.71 0.94
C GLU A 17 -6.44 -6.71 -0.60
N GLY A 18 -5.40 -6.02 -1.08
CA GLY A 18 -5.01 -6.04 -2.49
C GLY A 18 -5.55 -4.90 -3.35
N VAL A 19 -6.21 -3.90 -2.77
CA VAL A 19 -6.60 -2.68 -3.50
C VAL A 19 -5.37 -1.85 -3.88
N ARG A 20 -5.32 -1.40 -5.13
CA ARG A 20 -4.22 -0.59 -5.70
C ARG A 20 -4.70 0.67 -6.43
N THR A 21 -5.99 0.78 -6.75
CA THR A 21 -6.56 1.97 -7.42
C THR A 21 -7.78 2.52 -6.68
N VAL A 22 -8.17 3.75 -7.00
CA VAL A 22 -9.34 4.40 -6.39
C VAL A 22 -10.64 3.72 -6.84
N GLU A 23 -10.67 3.20 -8.06
CA GLU A 23 -11.79 2.43 -8.59
C GLU A 23 -12.01 1.16 -7.76
N GLU A 24 -10.95 0.36 -7.57
CA GLU A 24 -11.00 -0.84 -6.73
C GLU A 24 -11.40 -0.50 -5.27
N LEU A 25 -10.95 0.65 -4.76
CA LEU A 25 -11.31 1.11 -3.43
C LEU A 25 -12.80 1.43 -3.31
N LYS A 26 -13.39 2.10 -4.30
CA LYS A 26 -14.83 2.40 -4.35
C LYS A 26 -15.68 1.13 -4.48
N GLU A 27 -15.18 0.10 -5.15
CA GLU A 27 -15.86 -1.18 -5.29
C GLU A 27 -15.82 -2.02 -4.01
N LYS A 28 -14.69 -2.00 -3.29
CA LYS A 28 -14.45 -2.88 -2.14
C LYS A 28 -14.65 -2.22 -0.77
N SER A 29 -14.95 -0.93 -0.72
CA SER A 29 -15.15 -0.21 0.54
C SER A 29 -16.31 0.78 0.48
N ASP A 30 -16.84 1.11 1.64
CA ASP A 30 -17.88 2.12 1.87
C ASP A 30 -17.31 3.55 1.96
N ILE A 31 -16.09 3.78 1.46
CA ILE A 31 -15.45 5.09 1.58
C ILE A 31 -16.21 6.15 0.78
N VAL A 32 -16.51 7.27 1.44
CA VAL A 32 -17.05 8.46 0.79
C VAL A 32 -15.87 9.37 0.45
N ILE A 33 -15.73 9.72 -0.83
CA ILE A 33 -14.69 10.59 -1.35
C ILE A 33 -15.35 11.87 -1.84
N ASP A 34 -15.01 12.99 -1.21
CA ASP A 34 -15.79 14.23 -1.32
C ASP A 34 -15.34 15.15 -2.46
N ASN A 35 -14.07 15.05 -2.88
CA ASN A 35 -13.49 15.94 -3.88
C ASN A 35 -12.22 15.35 -4.53
N ASP A 36 -11.75 16.02 -5.59
CA ASP A 36 -10.56 15.60 -6.33
C ASP A 36 -9.27 15.62 -5.49
N THR A 37 -9.19 16.46 -4.45
CA THR A 37 -8.01 16.50 -3.56
C THR A 37 -7.89 15.21 -2.76
N GLU A 38 -9.01 14.66 -2.29
CA GLU A 38 -9.04 13.37 -1.61
C GLU A 38 -8.67 12.22 -2.55
N ILE A 39 -9.15 12.23 -3.79
CA ILE A 39 -8.76 11.26 -4.82
C ILE A 39 -7.23 11.25 -4.97
N GLN A 40 -6.62 12.41 -5.16
CA GLN A 40 -5.17 12.54 -5.34
C GLN A 40 -4.38 12.08 -4.10
N GLU A 41 -4.87 12.33 -2.89
CA GLU A 41 -4.20 11.84 -1.67
C GLU A 41 -4.35 10.32 -1.50
N ILE A 42 -5.53 9.77 -1.81
CA ILE A 42 -5.77 8.32 -1.77
C ILE A 42 -4.87 7.60 -2.78
N GLU A 43 -4.75 8.10 -4.01
CA GLU A 43 -3.83 7.54 -5.02
C GLU A 43 -2.40 7.47 -4.49
N LYS A 44 -1.91 8.55 -3.87
CA LYS A 44 -0.57 8.57 -3.26
C LYS A 44 -0.41 7.52 -2.16
N ILE A 45 -1.44 7.33 -1.33
CA ILE A 45 -1.41 6.31 -0.27
C ILE A 45 -1.38 4.91 -0.87
N LEU A 46 -2.20 4.64 -1.89
CA LEU A 46 -2.26 3.34 -2.57
C LEU A 46 -0.95 3.00 -3.28
N GLN A 47 -0.23 4.00 -3.81
CA GLN A 47 1.09 3.83 -4.42
C GLN A 47 2.23 3.68 -3.40
N ASN A 48 2.02 4.00 -2.12
CA ASN A 48 3.02 3.85 -1.07
C ASN A 48 2.83 2.53 -0.30
N ALA A 49 3.79 1.62 -0.38
CA ALA A 49 3.75 0.37 0.40
C ALA A 49 4.17 0.63 1.86
N CYS A 50 5.27 1.37 2.09
CA CYS A 50 5.80 1.66 3.41
C CYS A 50 6.02 3.16 3.63
N LYS A 51 5.22 3.77 4.50
CA LYS A 51 5.35 5.21 4.81
C LYS A 51 6.64 5.54 5.54
N CYS A 52 7.05 4.72 6.51
CA CYS A 52 8.22 4.99 7.36
C CYS A 52 9.54 5.02 6.59
N LYS A 53 9.63 4.27 5.50
CA LYS A 53 10.83 4.17 4.67
C LYS A 53 10.63 4.77 3.29
N ASN A 54 9.49 5.41 3.05
CA ASN A 54 9.09 5.97 1.76
C ASN A 54 9.24 4.99 0.58
N VAL A 55 8.86 3.73 0.79
CA VAL A 55 8.93 2.68 -0.24
C VAL A 55 7.58 2.58 -0.96
N SER A 56 7.60 2.65 -2.28
CA SER A 56 6.44 2.50 -3.15
C SER A 56 6.03 1.04 -3.38
N VAL A 57 4.80 0.83 -3.84
CA VAL A 57 4.33 -0.50 -4.27
C VAL A 57 5.17 -1.01 -5.45
N SER A 58 5.51 -0.15 -6.41
CA SER A 58 6.30 -0.54 -7.58
C SER A 58 7.73 -0.99 -7.21
N GLU A 59 8.36 -0.38 -6.21
CA GLU A 59 9.65 -0.85 -5.67
C GLU A 59 9.52 -2.26 -5.07
N VAL A 60 8.47 -2.52 -4.29
CA VAL A 60 8.22 -3.86 -3.73
C VAL A 60 7.93 -4.87 -4.84
N VAL A 61 7.06 -4.55 -5.79
CA VAL A 61 6.76 -5.42 -6.95
C VAL A 61 8.03 -5.71 -7.76
N SER A 62 8.89 -4.73 -7.95
CA SER A 62 10.16 -4.91 -8.66
C SER A 62 11.10 -5.84 -7.89
N ALA A 63 11.22 -5.69 -6.57
CA ALA A 63 11.98 -6.60 -5.73
C ALA A 63 11.44 -8.04 -5.83
N VAL A 64 10.13 -8.23 -5.77
CA VAL A 64 9.48 -9.54 -5.91
C VAL A 64 9.77 -10.15 -7.29
N LYS A 65 9.67 -9.37 -8.36
CA LYS A 65 10.01 -9.81 -9.73
C LYS A 65 11.49 -10.19 -9.88
N ASN A 66 12.37 -9.56 -9.11
CA ASN A 66 13.80 -9.87 -9.05
C ASN A 66 14.13 -11.05 -8.11
N GLY A 67 13.14 -11.76 -7.56
CA GLY A 67 13.33 -12.97 -6.76
C GLY A 67 13.24 -12.77 -5.24
N ALA A 68 12.85 -11.59 -4.76
CA ALA A 68 12.52 -11.37 -3.36
C ALA A 68 11.11 -11.93 -3.04
N ASP A 69 11.01 -13.26 -2.95
CA ASP A 69 9.77 -14.01 -2.76
C ASP A 69 9.35 -14.22 -1.29
N THR A 70 10.06 -13.61 -0.34
CA THR A 70 9.70 -13.61 1.09
C THR A 70 9.71 -12.20 1.66
N PHE A 71 9.01 -12.01 2.78
CA PHE A 71 8.99 -10.72 3.48
C PHE A 71 10.40 -10.28 3.87
N GLU A 72 11.24 -11.19 4.35
CA GLU A 72 12.62 -10.92 4.76
C GLU A 72 13.45 -10.43 3.57
N LYS A 73 13.36 -11.10 2.41
CA LYS A 73 14.09 -10.68 1.20
C LYS A 73 13.64 -9.30 0.71
N VAL A 74 12.33 -9.03 0.74
CA VAL A 74 11.79 -7.72 0.37
C VAL A 74 12.28 -6.65 1.35
N ALA A 75 12.25 -6.94 2.66
CA ALA A 75 12.70 -6.02 3.70
C ALA A 75 14.20 -5.74 3.60
N GLU A 76 15.02 -6.74 3.28
CA GLU A 76 16.46 -6.57 3.04
C GLU A 76 16.72 -5.71 1.79
N THR A 77 15.99 -5.96 0.70
CA THR A 77 16.20 -5.29 -0.59
C THR A 77 15.69 -3.83 -0.59
N THR A 78 14.54 -3.58 0.03
CA THR A 78 13.83 -2.28 -0.05
C THR A 78 13.85 -1.49 1.25
N GLY A 79 14.20 -2.12 2.36
CA GLY A 79 14.04 -1.56 3.71
C GLY A 79 12.59 -1.54 4.20
N ALA A 80 11.58 -1.88 3.40
CA ALA A 80 10.18 -1.86 3.81
C ALA A 80 9.92 -2.83 4.98
N GLY A 81 9.04 -2.45 5.91
CA GLY A 81 8.70 -3.29 7.07
C GLY A 81 9.70 -3.27 8.23
N THR A 82 10.89 -2.69 8.06
CA THR A 82 11.97 -2.68 9.09
C THR A 82 11.82 -1.65 10.22
N ALA A 83 10.76 -0.82 10.19
CA ALA A 83 10.53 0.24 11.19
C ALA A 83 9.33 -0.05 12.10
N CYS A 84 8.10 0.22 11.65
CA CYS A 84 6.89 0.09 12.47
C CYS A 84 6.07 -1.18 12.20
N GLY A 85 6.42 -1.96 11.16
CA GLY A 85 5.73 -3.20 10.80
C GLY A 85 4.33 -3.08 10.19
N ARG A 86 3.67 -1.90 10.21
CA ARG A 86 2.26 -1.73 9.77
C ARG A 86 1.99 -2.03 8.28
N CYS A 87 3.02 -2.04 7.45
CA CYS A 87 2.92 -2.35 6.03
C CYS A 87 3.09 -3.85 5.72
N LYS A 88 3.28 -4.70 6.74
CA LYS A 88 3.57 -6.12 6.56
C LYS A 88 2.52 -6.83 5.70
N GLU A 89 1.24 -6.65 6.02
CA GLU A 89 0.14 -7.28 5.27
C GLU A 89 0.10 -6.82 3.81
N ILE A 90 0.36 -5.53 3.55
CA ILE A 90 0.45 -4.99 2.18
C ILE A 90 1.59 -5.68 1.42
N ILE A 91 2.76 -5.81 2.03
CA ILE A 91 3.93 -6.45 1.41
C ILE A 91 3.67 -7.93 1.14
N LEU A 92 3.10 -8.65 2.11
CA LEU A 92 2.75 -10.07 1.94
C LEU A 92 1.74 -10.27 0.81
N ASN A 93 0.73 -9.40 0.72
CA ASN A 93 -0.23 -9.44 -0.38
C ASN A 93 0.45 -9.23 -1.75
N ILE A 94 1.40 -8.29 -1.84
CA ILE A 94 2.20 -8.07 -3.07
C ILE A 94 3.05 -9.30 -3.40
N ILE A 95 3.68 -9.93 -2.40
CA ILE A 95 4.49 -11.15 -2.61
C ILE A 95 3.62 -12.29 -3.15
N GLU A 96 2.47 -12.52 -2.52
CA GLU A 96 1.54 -13.60 -2.88
C GLU A 96 0.95 -13.43 -4.28
N ASN A 97 0.55 -12.21 -4.62
CA ASN A 97 -0.16 -11.91 -5.88
C ASN A 97 0.77 -11.37 -6.98
N LYS A 98 2.03 -11.06 -6.66
CA LYS A 98 3.01 -10.41 -7.53
C LYS A 98 2.50 -9.08 -8.13
N ARG A 99 1.67 -8.34 -7.37
CA ARG A 99 0.94 -7.13 -7.78
C ARG A 99 0.90 -6.02 -6.73
#